data_AF-A0A9P0BC62-F1
#
_entry.id   AF-A0A9P0BC62-F1
#
_cell.length_a   1.000
_cell.length_b   1.000
_cell.length_c   1.000
_cell.angle_alpha   90.00
_cell.angle_beta   90.00
_cell.angle_gamma   90.00
#
_symmetry.space_group_name_H-M   'P 1'
#
loop_
_entity.id
_entity.type
_entity.pdbx_description
1 polymer ?
#
loop_
_entity_poly.entity_id
_entity_poly.type
_entity_poly.pdbx_seq_one_letter_code
_entity_poly.pdbx_strand_id
1 'polypeptide(L)'
;MSKKTKAICLNNFSSTATLANNEVSVPLGSQDTLNEKDYDPYEHRNVLHPNTVAQVAKWCISLAVFFTFMLMFYVPIDITWRKISGHISEKRHNLSQFSLRTGIVIFATCIAIFAGEHLGPLIELVGAIFLSTLGLMVPAIMDTLINWDNLGCFYWKFWKNLVISIFGLFGAVAGSYYAILSMVNEES
;
A
#
# COMPACT_ATOMS: atom_id res chain seq x y z
N MET A 1 -64.12 -47.47 17.09
CA MET A 1 -64.74 -46.18 16.74
C MET A 1 -63.67 -45.10 16.78
N SER A 2 -63.43 -44.47 15.62
CA SER A 2 -62.63 -43.27 15.29
C SER A 2 -61.14 -43.17 15.62
N LYS A 3 -60.32 -43.23 14.55
CA LYS A 3 -58.90 -42.86 14.48
C LYS A 3 -58.73 -41.36 14.75
N LYS A 4 -57.91 -40.99 15.74
CA LYS A 4 -57.51 -39.58 15.94
C LYS A 4 -56.29 -39.29 15.06
N THR A 5 -56.55 -38.82 13.84
CA THR A 5 -55.57 -38.12 13.00
C THR A 5 -55.06 -36.92 13.80
N LYS A 6 -53.88 -37.06 14.43
CA LYS A 6 -53.09 -35.89 14.78
C LYS A 6 -52.20 -35.61 13.58
N ALA A 7 -52.60 -34.60 12.82
CA ALA A 7 -51.71 -33.92 11.90
C ALA A 7 -50.39 -33.64 12.63
N ILE A 8 -49.31 -34.26 12.15
CA ILE A 8 -47.95 -33.88 12.53
C ILE A 8 -47.68 -32.59 11.77
N CYS A 9 -48.30 -31.50 12.24
CA CYS A 9 -48.02 -30.16 11.75
C CYS A 9 -46.62 -29.77 12.24
N LEU A 10 -45.64 -29.98 11.36
CA LEU A 10 -44.86 -28.90 10.74
C LEU A 10 -44.46 -27.68 11.60
N ASN A 11 -44.06 -27.86 12.86
CA ASN A 11 -43.62 -26.74 13.70
C ASN A 11 -42.16 -26.82 14.18
N ASN A 12 -41.32 -27.64 13.53
CA ASN A 12 -39.90 -27.78 13.91
C ASN A 12 -38.95 -27.65 12.71
N PHE A 13 -39.28 -26.78 11.77
CA PHE A 13 -38.35 -26.36 10.71
C PHE A 13 -38.29 -24.84 10.54
N SER A 14 -38.49 -24.11 11.65
CA SER A 14 -38.38 -22.65 11.73
C SER A 14 -37.19 -22.23 12.61
N SER A 15 -36.07 -22.94 12.50
CA SER A 15 -34.82 -22.55 13.16
C SER A 15 -33.72 -22.15 12.18
N THR A 16 -33.86 -22.46 10.89
CA THR A 16 -32.87 -22.09 9.86
C THR A 16 -33.28 -20.85 9.06
N ALA A 17 -34.59 -20.56 8.93
CA ALA A 17 -35.07 -19.36 8.23
C ALA A 17 -34.91 -18.05 9.04
N THR A 18 -34.72 -18.14 10.36
CA THR A 18 -34.54 -16.97 11.24
C THR A 18 -33.09 -16.50 11.33
N LEU A 19 -32.13 -17.20 10.70
CA LEU A 19 -30.73 -16.75 10.65
C LEU A 19 -30.47 -15.72 9.54
N ALA A 20 -31.31 -15.69 8.50
CA ALA A 20 -31.20 -14.75 7.39
C ALA A 20 -31.82 -13.37 7.69
N ASN A 21 -32.77 -13.30 8.64
CA ASN A 21 -33.41 -12.05 9.07
C ASN A 21 -32.72 -11.38 10.25
N ASN A 22 -31.69 -12.00 10.84
CA ASN A 22 -30.81 -11.27 11.74
C ASN A 22 -29.77 -10.60 10.85
N GLU A 23 -30.12 -9.42 10.35
CA GLU A 23 -29.15 -8.50 9.80
C GLU A 23 -28.08 -8.31 10.88
N VAL A 24 -26.93 -8.96 10.71
CA VAL A 24 -25.72 -8.57 11.41
C VAL A 24 -25.37 -7.22 10.81
N SER A 25 -25.97 -6.17 11.37
CA SER A 25 -25.49 -4.82 11.28
C SER A 25 -24.07 -4.86 11.84
N VAL A 26 -23.08 -4.98 10.97
CA VAL A 26 -21.68 -4.73 11.30
C VAL A 26 -21.62 -3.25 11.64
N PRO A 27 -21.48 -2.87 12.92
CA PRO A 27 -21.34 -1.47 13.28
C PRO A 27 -19.92 -1.08 12.87
N LEU A 28 -19.79 -0.45 11.70
CA LEU A 28 -18.66 0.43 11.44
C LEU A 28 -18.85 1.67 12.34
N GLY A 29 -17.98 1.80 13.33
CA GLY A 29 -17.64 3.06 14.01
C GLY A 29 -18.71 3.70 14.90
N SER A 30 -18.54 3.58 16.23
CA SER A 30 -18.59 4.73 17.15
C SER A 30 -18.21 4.29 18.56
N GLN A 31 -17.16 4.90 19.11
CA GLN A 31 -16.87 4.88 20.53
C GLN A 31 -18.05 5.51 21.26
N ASP A 32 -18.67 4.78 22.20
CA ASP A 32 -19.20 5.37 23.44
C ASP A 32 -19.53 4.27 24.48
N THR A 33 -18.56 4.06 25.37
CA THR A 33 -18.72 3.54 26.74
C THR A 33 -19.45 2.20 26.95
N LEU A 34 -18.88 1.12 26.44
CA LEU A 34 -18.88 -0.13 27.21
C LEU A 34 -17.56 -0.19 27.97
N ASN A 35 -17.62 -0.58 29.24
CA ASN A 35 -16.45 -0.97 30.03
C ASN A 35 -15.93 -2.29 29.44
N GLU A 36 -15.43 -2.20 28.21
CA GLU A 36 -14.87 -3.28 27.42
C GLU A 36 -13.44 -3.39 27.88
N LYS A 37 -13.14 -4.42 28.68
CA LYS A 37 -11.76 -4.85 28.82
C LYS A 37 -11.25 -5.06 27.40
N ASP A 38 -10.26 -4.27 27.02
CA ASP A 38 -9.55 -4.34 25.75
C ASP A 38 -9.37 -5.83 25.42
N TYR A 39 -10.08 -6.31 24.39
CA TYR A 39 -10.10 -7.72 24.05
C TYR A 39 -8.69 -8.10 23.63
N ASP A 40 -7.91 -8.62 24.58
CA ASP A 40 -6.61 -9.16 24.32
C ASP A 40 -6.80 -10.62 23.89
N PRO A 41 -6.66 -10.96 22.58
CA PRO A 41 -6.85 -12.32 22.08
C PRO A 41 -5.81 -13.32 22.63
N TYR A 42 -4.89 -12.85 23.50
CA TYR A 42 -3.85 -13.63 24.14
C TYR A 42 -4.09 -13.89 25.64
N GLU A 43 -5.10 -13.27 26.27
CA GLU A 43 -5.33 -13.37 27.72
C GLU A 43 -5.56 -14.82 28.19
N HIS A 44 -6.06 -15.69 27.30
CA HIS A 44 -6.37 -17.10 27.62
C HIS A 44 -5.37 -18.09 27.00
N ARG A 45 -4.31 -17.59 26.36
CA ARG A 45 -3.41 -18.40 25.54
C ARG A 45 -2.02 -18.53 26.19
N ASN A 46 -1.84 -19.58 26.99
CA ASN A 46 -0.54 -19.96 27.57
C ASN A 46 0.39 -20.64 26.53
N VAL A 47 0.59 -20.05 25.36
CA VAL A 47 1.62 -20.55 24.43
C VAL A 47 2.96 -20.01 24.86
N LEU A 48 3.98 -20.88 24.91
CA LEU A 48 5.37 -20.48 24.98
C LEU A 48 5.67 -19.67 23.71
N HIS A 49 5.39 -18.37 23.71
CA HIS A 49 5.85 -17.48 22.66
C HIS A 49 7.35 -17.66 22.63
N PRO A 50 7.97 -18.11 21.51
CA PRO A 50 9.40 -18.06 21.36
C PRO A 50 9.75 -16.57 21.20
N ASN A 51 9.69 -15.85 22.31
CA ASN A 51 10.07 -14.46 22.50
C ASN A 51 11.48 -14.24 21.95
N THR A 52 12.35 -15.24 22.05
CA THR A 52 13.71 -15.20 21.50
C THR A 52 13.72 -15.12 19.97
N VAL A 53 12.97 -15.96 19.24
CA VAL A 53 13.02 -15.93 17.76
C VAL A 53 12.30 -14.71 17.20
N ALA A 54 11.18 -14.31 17.82
CA ALA A 54 10.44 -13.11 17.43
C ALA A 54 11.24 -11.84 17.72
N GLN A 55 11.96 -11.78 18.84
CA GLN A 55 12.80 -10.64 19.20
C GLN A 55 14.03 -10.55 18.29
N VAL A 56 14.71 -11.67 18.00
CA VAL A 56 15.81 -11.69 17.04
C VAL A 56 15.33 -11.27 15.64
N ALA A 57 14.15 -11.74 15.20
CA ALA A 57 13.56 -11.31 13.94
C ALA A 57 13.27 -9.80 13.89
N LYS A 58 12.77 -9.21 15.00
CA LYS A 58 12.59 -7.74 15.13
C LYS A 58 13.91 -6.98 14.97
N TRP A 59 15.00 -7.49 15.55
CA TRP A 59 16.32 -6.88 15.36
C TRP A 59 16.83 -7.05 13.93
N CYS A 60 16.68 -8.23 13.34
CA CYS A 60 17.08 -8.50 11.96
C CYS A 60 16.33 -7.63 10.94
N ILE A 61 15.01 -7.47 11.08
CA ILE A 61 14.24 -6.61 10.16
C ILE A 61 14.63 -5.13 10.32
N SER A 62 14.87 -4.67 11.55
CA SER A 62 15.34 -3.31 11.80
C SER A 62 16.71 -3.05 11.16
N LEU A 63 17.67 -3.96 11.36
CA LEU A 63 18.99 -3.87 10.73
C LEU A 63 18.93 -3.97 9.20
N ALA A 64 18.08 -4.84 8.66
CA ALA A 64 17.89 -4.98 7.22
C ALA A 64 17.34 -3.67 6.63
N VAL A 65 16.29 -3.11 7.22
CA VAL A 65 15.69 -1.84 6.78
C VAL A 65 16.69 -0.69 6.89
N PHE A 66 17.45 -0.60 7.98
CA PHE A 66 18.51 0.41 8.14
C PHE A 66 19.55 0.32 7.01
N PHE A 67 20.02 -0.89 6.72
CA PHE A 67 21.02 -1.11 5.67
C PHE A 67 20.45 -0.82 4.27
N THR A 68 19.22 -1.28 3.98
CA THR A 68 18.54 -1.02 2.71
C THR A 68 18.32 0.48 2.51
N PHE A 69 17.88 1.23 3.52
CA PHE A 69 17.73 2.69 3.42
C PHE A 69 19.07 3.38 3.16
N MET A 70 20.14 2.98 3.86
CA MET A 70 21.46 3.57 3.64
C MET A 70 21.92 3.41 2.17
N LEU A 71 21.69 2.23 1.58
CA LEU A 71 21.98 1.96 0.18
C LEU A 71 21.04 2.71 -0.78
N MET A 72 19.74 2.78 -0.47
CA MET A 72 18.76 3.48 -1.31
C MET A 72 19.04 4.98 -1.44
N PHE A 73 19.55 5.64 -0.38
CA PHE A 73 19.91 7.06 -0.43
C PHE A 73 21.23 7.34 -1.17
N TYR A 74 22.10 6.34 -1.35
CA TYR A 74 23.38 6.52 -2.05
C TYR A 74 23.19 6.92 -3.52
N VAL A 75 22.28 6.24 -4.23
CA VAL A 75 22.07 6.44 -5.68
C VAL A 75 21.52 7.84 -6.02
N PRO A 76 20.45 8.35 -5.36
CA PRO A 76 19.96 9.72 -5.60
C PRO A 76 21.01 10.78 -5.26
N ILE A 77 21.81 10.58 -4.21
CA ILE A 77 22.86 11.53 -3.81
C ILE A 77 23.95 11.57 -4.88
N ASP A 78 24.46 10.43 -5.35
CA ASP A 78 25.50 10.39 -6.40
C ASP A 78 25.01 11.00 -7.72
N ILE A 79 23.80 10.68 -8.15
CA ILE A 79 23.20 11.21 -9.38
C ILE A 79 23.02 12.73 -9.28
N THR A 80 22.46 13.21 -8.17
CA THR A 80 22.25 14.64 -7.95
C THR A 80 23.58 15.39 -7.87
N TRP A 81 24.56 14.79 -7.21
CA TRP A 81 25.91 15.32 -7.09
C TRP A 81 26.59 15.47 -8.46
N ARG A 82 26.52 14.44 -9.30
CA ARG A 82 27.07 14.47 -10.67
C ARG A 82 26.41 15.54 -11.54
N LYS A 83 25.08 15.70 -11.42
CA LYS A 83 24.32 16.70 -12.18
C LYS A 83 24.61 18.14 -11.74
N ILE A 84 24.79 18.36 -10.44
CA ILE A 84 25.08 19.69 -9.89
C ILE A 84 26.56 20.08 -10.06
N SER A 85 27.47 19.11 -9.97
CA SER A 85 28.92 19.34 -9.99
C SER A 85 29.37 19.97 -11.30
N GLY A 86 28.69 19.65 -12.42
CA GLY A 86 28.96 20.27 -13.72
C GLY A 86 28.49 21.74 -13.85
N HIS A 87 27.70 22.27 -12.92
CA HIS A 87 27.11 23.61 -13.01
C HIS A 87 27.58 24.59 -11.91
N ILE A 88 28.45 24.15 -10.99
CA ILE A 88 28.94 24.97 -9.86
C ILE A 88 30.46 25.22 -9.94
N SER A 89 30.84 26.50 -9.89
CA SER A 89 32.22 26.96 -9.75
C SER A 89 32.84 26.53 -8.40
N GLU A 90 34.11 26.13 -8.43
CA GLU A 90 34.90 25.53 -7.33
C GLU A 90 34.78 26.23 -5.97
N LYS A 91 34.46 27.54 -5.94
CA LYS A 91 34.28 28.32 -4.71
C LYS A 91 33.04 27.98 -3.89
N ARG A 92 32.02 27.33 -4.46
CA ARG A 92 30.75 26.96 -3.77
C ARG A 92 30.54 25.45 -3.62
N HIS A 93 31.57 24.66 -3.87
CA HIS A 93 31.50 23.20 -3.84
C HIS A 93 31.01 22.67 -2.48
N ASN A 94 31.61 23.14 -1.37
CA ASN A 94 31.26 22.69 -0.01
C ASN A 94 29.81 23.05 0.40
N LEU A 95 29.34 24.25 0.03
CA LEU A 95 27.98 24.68 0.33
C LEU A 95 26.94 23.91 -0.51
N SER A 96 27.29 23.56 -1.74
CA SER A 96 26.43 22.76 -2.62
C SER A 96 26.32 21.31 -2.13
N GLN A 97 27.42 20.69 -1.65
CA GLN A 97 27.33 19.33 -1.07
C GLN A 97 26.41 19.30 0.15
N PHE A 98 26.56 20.30 1.04
CA PHE A 98 25.78 20.41 2.26
C PHE A 98 24.31 20.70 1.97
N SER A 99 24.02 21.62 1.04
CA SER A 99 22.65 22.00 0.68
C SER A 99 21.90 20.87 -0.01
N LEU A 100 22.55 20.08 -0.87
CA LEU A 100 21.91 18.93 -1.51
C LEU A 100 21.60 17.81 -0.53
N ARG A 101 22.56 17.49 0.36
CA ARG A 101 22.36 16.46 1.38
C ARG A 101 21.25 16.84 2.34
N THR A 102 21.21 18.10 2.76
CA THR A 102 20.16 18.63 3.64
C THR A 102 18.82 18.75 2.89
N GLY A 103 18.83 19.17 1.63
CA GLY A 103 17.61 19.35 0.82
C GLY A 103 16.87 18.05 0.55
N ILE A 104 17.59 16.97 0.16
CA ILE A 104 16.95 15.67 -0.10
C ILE A 104 16.38 15.05 1.18
N VAL A 105 17.08 15.21 2.32
CA VAL A 105 16.63 14.71 3.62
C VAL A 105 15.44 15.51 4.12
N ILE A 106 15.45 16.85 3.98
CA ILE A 106 14.30 17.70 4.33
C ILE A 106 13.10 17.29 3.48
N PHE A 107 13.26 17.11 2.18
CA PHE A 107 12.17 16.68 1.31
C PHE A 107 11.57 15.33 1.74
N ALA A 108 12.42 14.33 2.01
CA ALA A 108 11.97 13.03 2.51
C ALA A 108 11.25 13.14 3.87
N THR A 109 11.79 13.93 4.79
CA THR A 109 11.19 14.17 6.11
C THR A 109 9.87 14.94 6.01
N CYS A 110 9.74 15.91 5.09
CA CYS A 110 8.49 16.61 4.85
C CYS A 110 7.38 15.65 4.40
N ILE A 111 7.70 14.71 3.50
CA ILE A 111 6.75 13.67 3.07
C ILE A 111 6.38 12.79 4.27
N ALA A 112 7.35 12.39 5.10
CA ALA A 112 7.10 11.57 6.28
C ALA A 112 6.20 12.27 7.32
N ILE A 113 6.41 13.57 7.54
CA ILE A 113 5.57 14.38 8.44
C ILE A 113 4.16 14.50 7.88
N PHE A 114 4.03 14.79 6.58
CA PHE A 114 2.73 14.89 5.90
C PHE A 114 1.97 13.55 5.92
N ALA A 115 2.69 12.44 5.92
CA ALA A 115 2.15 11.09 5.99
C ALA A 115 1.69 10.66 7.40
N GLY A 116 1.98 11.44 8.44
CA GLY A 116 2.04 11.05 9.86
C GLY A 116 1.05 9.97 10.32
N GLU A 117 -0.25 10.17 10.09
CA GLU A 117 -1.31 9.25 10.53
C GLU A 117 -1.81 8.30 9.42
N HIS A 118 -1.45 8.53 8.15
CA HIS A 118 -1.96 7.81 6.98
C HIS A 118 -0.85 7.15 6.14
N LEU A 119 0.12 6.51 6.80
CA LEU A 119 1.24 5.84 6.14
C LEU A 119 0.79 4.69 5.22
N GLY A 120 -0.24 3.93 5.61
CA GLY A 120 -0.77 2.81 4.82
C GLY A 120 -1.28 3.26 3.44
N PRO A 121 -2.30 4.14 3.38
CA PRO A 121 -2.82 4.69 2.12
C PRO A 121 -1.73 5.38 1.27
N LEU A 122 -0.77 6.06 1.90
CA LEU A 122 0.32 6.72 1.18
C LEU A 122 1.27 5.73 0.53
N ILE A 123 1.63 4.63 1.21
CA ILE A 123 2.50 3.58 0.66
C ILE A 123 1.83 2.89 -0.53
N GLU A 124 0.52 2.66 -0.47
CA GLU A 124 -0.24 2.08 -1.58
C GLU A 124 -0.35 3.06 -2.77
N LEU A 125 -0.62 4.34 -2.49
CA LEU A 125 -0.66 5.39 -3.51
C LEU A 125 0.69 5.53 -4.23
N VAL A 126 1.76 5.70 -3.46
CA VAL A 126 3.11 5.89 -4.01
C VAL A 126 3.56 4.65 -4.77
N GLY A 127 3.23 3.45 -4.27
CA GLY A 127 3.45 2.19 -4.95
C GLY A 127 2.71 2.10 -6.28
N ALA A 128 1.42 2.48 -6.33
CA ALA A 128 0.64 2.48 -7.57
C ALA A 128 1.20 3.46 -8.61
N ILE A 129 1.60 4.67 -8.19
CA ILE A 129 2.19 5.68 -9.07
C ILE A 129 3.56 5.22 -9.59
N PHE A 130 4.43 4.70 -8.72
CA PHE A 130 5.76 4.24 -9.11
C PHE A 130 5.72 2.96 -9.94
N LEU A 131 4.84 2.01 -9.62
CA LEU A 131 4.64 0.81 -10.43
C LEU A 131 4.09 1.16 -11.82
N SER A 132 3.13 2.09 -11.88
CA SER A 132 2.62 2.59 -13.15
C SER A 132 3.72 3.25 -13.98
N THR A 133 4.50 4.13 -13.38
CA THR A 133 5.56 4.89 -14.08
C THR A 133 6.78 4.03 -14.41
N LEU A 134 7.39 3.38 -13.43
CA LEU A 134 8.64 2.61 -13.61
C LEU A 134 8.38 1.19 -14.11
N GLY A 135 7.32 0.54 -13.64
CA GLY A 135 7.03 -0.86 -13.95
C GLY A 135 6.31 -1.06 -15.28
N LEU A 136 5.41 -0.13 -15.67
CA LEU A 136 4.57 -0.30 -16.88
C LEU A 136 4.89 0.74 -17.97
N MET A 137 5.07 2.01 -17.61
CA MET A 137 5.30 3.07 -18.59
C MET A 137 6.72 3.04 -19.18
N VAL A 138 7.78 2.87 -18.36
CA VAL A 138 9.16 2.77 -18.84
C VAL A 138 9.36 1.65 -19.87
N PRO A 139 8.94 0.39 -19.64
CA PRO A 139 9.10 -0.66 -20.66
C PRO A 139 8.25 -0.39 -21.91
N ALA A 140 7.05 0.17 -21.77
CA ALA A 140 6.22 0.54 -22.93
C ALA A 140 6.89 1.63 -23.78
N ILE A 141 7.50 2.63 -23.15
CA ILE A 141 8.26 3.68 -23.84
C ILE A 141 9.51 3.08 -24.48
N MET A 142 10.26 2.23 -23.76
CA MET A 142 11.47 1.61 -24.29
C MET A 142 11.18 0.70 -25.49
N ASP A 143 10.13 -0.12 -25.44
CA ASP A 143 9.72 -0.94 -26.59
C ASP A 143 9.27 -0.06 -27.76
N THR A 144 8.56 1.04 -27.48
CA THR A 144 8.13 1.99 -28.54
C THR A 144 9.32 2.69 -29.20
N LEU A 145 10.34 3.09 -28.44
CA LEU A 145 11.55 3.72 -28.97
C LEU A 145 12.43 2.75 -29.74
N ILE A 146 12.62 1.52 -29.23
CA ILE A 146 13.46 0.51 -29.87
C ILE A 146 12.84 0.01 -31.18
N ASN A 147 11.51 -0.10 -31.24
CA ASN A 147 10.81 -0.68 -32.38
C ASN A 147 10.28 0.35 -33.40
N TRP A 148 10.81 1.59 -33.37
CA TRP A 148 10.35 2.74 -34.16
C TRP A 148 10.40 2.52 -35.69
N ASP A 149 11.41 1.83 -36.20
CA ASP A 149 11.59 1.61 -37.65
C ASP A 149 10.76 0.44 -38.22
N ASN A 150 10.21 -0.43 -37.36
CA ASN A 150 9.49 -1.62 -37.81
C ASN A 150 8.33 -1.91 -36.85
N LEU A 151 7.26 -1.12 -36.98
CA LEU A 151 6.05 -1.18 -36.14
C LEU A 151 5.23 -2.49 -36.29
N GLY A 152 5.73 -3.43 -37.11
CA GLY A 152 5.08 -4.69 -37.44
C GLY A 152 3.94 -4.48 -38.44
N CYS A 153 3.66 -5.52 -39.23
CA CYS A 153 2.46 -5.54 -40.06
C CYS A 153 1.25 -5.38 -39.12
N PHE A 154 0.51 -4.27 -39.25
CA PHE A 154 -0.73 -3.95 -38.51
C PHE A 154 -0.62 -3.27 -37.13
N TYR A 155 0.48 -2.60 -36.76
CA TYR A 155 0.60 -1.85 -35.48
C TYR A 155 0.34 -2.67 -34.20
N TRP A 156 0.42 -4.00 -34.28
CA TRP A 156 0.10 -4.90 -33.16
C TRP A 156 0.97 -4.66 -31.92
N LYS A 157 2.24 -4.28 -32.13
CA LYS A 157 3.16 -3.91 -31.03
C LYS A 157 2.72 -2.62 -30.33
N PHE A 158 2.28 -1.63 -31.10
CA PHE A 158 1.79 -0.36 -30.55
C PHE A 158 0.53 -0.56 -29.69
N TRP A 159 -0.42 -1.38 -30.15
CA TRP A 159 -1.63 -1.65 -29.37
C TRP A 159 -1.32 -2.39 -28.07
N LYS A 160 -0.37 -3.34 -28.06
CA LYS A 160 0.07 -3.98 -26.82
C LYS A 160 0.62 -2.96 -25.82
N ASN A 161 1.50 -2.07 -26.27
CA ASN A 161 2.08 -1.03 -25.41
C ASN A 161 1.01 -0.05 -24.89
N LEU A 162 0.01 0.27 -25.71
CA LEU A 162 -1.15 1.08 -25.31
C LEU A 162 -1.99 0.38 -24.22
N VAL A 163 -2.29 -0.90 -24.37
CA VAL A 163 -3.07 -1.67 -23.37
C VAL A 163 -2.34 -1.72 -22.04
N ILE A 164 -1.02 -1.94 -22.06
CA ILE A 164 -0.17 -1.98 -20.86
C ILE A 164 -0.15 -0.61 -20.17
N SER A 165 -0.07 0.48 -20.94
CA SER A 165 -0.16 1.85 -20.42
C SER A 165 -1.52 2.16 -19.78
N ILE A 166 -2.62 1.75 -20.41
CA ILE A 166 -3.98 1.93 -19.88
C ILE A 166 -4.15 1.15 -18.56
N PHE A 167 -3.63 -0.08 -18.49
CA PHE A 167 -3.70 -0.89 -17.27
C PHE A 167 -2.92 -0.24 -16.12
N GLY A 168 -1.76 0.36 -16.41
CA GLY A 168 -0.99 1.13 -15.44
C GLY A 168 -1.71 2.40 -14.98
N LEU A 169 -2.40 3.10 -15.88
CA LEU A 169 -3.21 4.26 -15.51
C LEU A 169 -4.40 3.84 -14.63
N PHE A 170 -5.06 2.73 -14.96
CA PHE A 170 -6.14 2.18 -14.15
C PHE A 170 -5.68 1.84 -12.73
N GLY A 171 -4.51 1.20 -12.60
CA GLY A 171 -3.89 0.94 -11.29
C GLY A 171 -3.59 2.21 -10.49
N ALA A 172 -3.08 3.26 -11.16
CA ALA A 172 -2.84 4.55 -10.51
C ALA A 172 -4.13 5.25 -10.07
N VAL A 173 -5.19 5.24 -10.91
CA VAL A 173 -6.51 5.82 -10.56
C VAL A 173 -7.16 5.04 -9.42
N ALA A 174 -7.10 3.71 -9.43
CA ALA A 174 -7.57 2.88 -8.33
C ALA A 174 -6.80 3.18 -7.04
N GLY A 175 -5.47 3.25 -7.09
CA GLY A 175 -4.63 3.62 -5.94
C GLY A 175 -4.98 5.00 -5.37
N SER A 176 -5.17 6.00 -6.22
CA SER A 176 -5.66 7.33 -5.82
C SER A 176 -7.06 7.28 -5.20
N TYR A 177 -7.97 6.50 -5.77
CA TYR A 177 -9.33 6.35 -5.25
C TYR A 177 -9.34 5.75 -3.85
N TYR A 178 -8.61 4.65 -3.64
CA TYR A 178 -8.49 4.01 -2.32
C TYR A 178 -7.79 4.93 -1.31
N ALA A 179 -6.76 5.67 -1.72
CA ALA A 179 -6.08 6.60 -0.83
C ALA A 179 -7.01 7.72 -0.34
N ILE A 180 -7.80 8.32 -1.23
CA ILE A 180 -8.78 9.37 -0.87
C ILE A 180 -9.89 8.80 0.01
N LEU A 181 -10.41 7.62 -0.32
CA LEU A 181 -11.47 6.96 0.46
C LEU A 181 -11.00 6.70 1.90
N SER A 182 -9.79 6.20 2.07
CA SER A 182 -9.22 5.95 3.40
C SER A 182 -8.99 7.24 4.18
N MET A 183 -8.57 8.32 3.54
CA MET A 183 -8.40 9.62 4.20
C MET A 183 -9.74 10.24 4.64
N VAL A 184 -10.83 10.03 3.88
CA VAL A 184 -12.16 10.57 4.22
C VAL A 184 -12.87 9.74 5.29
N ASN A 185 -12.76 8.41 5.24
CA ASN A 185 -13.48 7.54 6.18
C ASN A 185 -12.86 7.52 7.59
N GLU A 186 -11.57 7.82 7.73
CA GLU A 186 -10.90 7.90 9.04
C GLU A 186 -11.29 9.17 9.83
N GLU A 187 -11.87 10.18 9.15
CA GLU A 187 -12.37 11.43 9.76
C GLU A 187 -13.80 11.30 10.35
N SER A 188 -14.41 10.09 10.29
CA SER A 188 -15.81 9.80 10.70
C SER A 188 -15.92 8.99 11.99
#